data_AF-A0A0D0E200-F1
#
_entry.id   AF-A0A0D0E200-F1
#
_cell.length_a   1.000
_cell.length_b   1.000
_cell.length_c   1.000
_cell.angle_alpha   90.00
_cell.angle_beta   90.00
_cell.angle_gamma   90.00
#
_symmetry.space_group_name_H-M   'P 1'
#
loop_
_entity.id
_entity.type
_entity.pdbx_description
1 polymer ?
#
loop_
_entity_poly.entity_id
_entity_poly.type
_entity_poly.pdbx_seq_one_letter_code
_entity_poly.pdbx_strand_id
1 'polypeptide(L)' 'MVYAVPLIIFMDDVSGNVSKQWNKHHTNYMSNANLSHKMIDKEFCVRFVTSSFAQPLQV' A
#
# COMPACT_ATOMS: atom_id res chain seq x y z
N MET A 1 22.81 -18.26 -2.46
CA MET A 1 21.57 -18.85 -1.90
C MET A 1 20.41 -17.93 -2.31
N VAL A 2 19.31 -18.48 -2.83
CA VAL A 2 18.14 -17.71 -3.29
C VAL A 2 16.97 -18.00 -2.35
N TYR A 3 16.27 -16.96 -1.91
CA TYR A 3 15.10 -17.07 -1.05
C TYR A 3 13.86 -16.61 -1.82
N ALA A 4 12.78 -17.38 -1.74
CA ALA A 4 11.46 -16.99 -2.21
C ALA A 4 10.61 -16.58 -1.00
N VAL A 5 10.15 -15.32 -0.99
CA VAL A 5 9.25 -14.80 0.05
C VAL A 5 7.96 -14.34 -0.62
N PRO A 6 6.83 -15.02 -0.38
CA PRO A 6 5.55 -14.59 -0.93
C PRO A 6 5.08 -13.29 -0.25
N LEU A 7 4.53 -12.38 -1.05
CA LEU A 7 4.03 -11.08 -0.59
C LEU A 7 2.55 -10.96 -0.90
N ILE A 8 1.79 -10.41 0.05
CA ILE A 8 0.43 -9.92 -0.17
C ILE A 8 0.55 -8.43 -0.43
N ILE A 9 0.03 -7.96 -1.56
CA ILE A 9 0.07 -6.55 -1.95
C ILE A 9 -1.37 -6.03 -1.93
N PHE A 10 -1.60 -4.94 -1.21
CA PHE A 10 -2.86 -4.22 -1.19
C PHE A 10 -2.65 -2.82 -1.78
N MET A 11 -3.51 -2.42 -2.70
CA MET A 11 -3.49 -1.12 -3.35
C MET A 11 -4.86 -0.47 -3.23
N ASP A 12 -4.89 0.76 -2.75
CA ASP A 12 -6.12 1.52 -2.57
C ASP A 12 -6.08 2.82 -3.38
N ASP A 13 -7.18 3.16 -4.06
CA ASP A 13 -7.35 4.43 -4.76
C ASP A 13 -7.89 5.48 -3.78
N VAL A 14 -7.00 6.39 -3.41
CA VAL A 14 -7.25 7.41 -2.40
C VAL A 14 -7.48 8.80 -3.03
N SER A 15 -7.74 8.85 -4.34
CA SER A 15 -8.05 10.07 -5.11
C SER A 15 -9.37 10.76 -4.72
N GLY A 16 -10.27 10.05 -4.02
CA GLY A 16 -11.53 10.60 -3.51
C GLY A 16 -11.43 11.33 -2.16
N ASN A 17 -10.25 11.37 -1.53
CA ASN A 17 -10.10 12.00 -0.22
C ASN A 17 -10.14 13.53 -0.30
N VAL A 18 -10.77 14.22 0.66
CA VAL A 18 -10.96 15.69 0.65
C VAL A 18 -9.65 16.47 0.49
N SER A 19 -8.56 16.01 1.12
CA SER A 19 -7.24 16.65 1.05
C SER A 19 -6.45 16.35 -0.23
N LYS A 20 -6.88 15.34 -1.00
CA LYS A 20 -6.22 14.85 -2.22
C LYS A 20 -7.20 14.75 -3.40
N GLN A 21 -8.34 15.42 -3.28
CA GLN A 21 -9.41 15.36 -4.26
C GLN A 21 -8.84 15.83 -5.60
N TRP A 22 -9.13 15.10 -6.66
CA TRP A 22 -8.66 15.38 -8.03
C TRP A 22 -7.18 15.04 -8.32
N ASN A 23 -6.41 14.58 -7.34
CA ASN A 23 -5.09 14.00 -7.56
C ASN A 23 -5.20 12.48 -7.57
N LYS A 24 -5.06 11.85 -8.75
CA LYS A 24 -5.10 10.38 -8.85
C LYS A 24 -3.91 9.79 -8.11
N HIS A 25 -4.14 9.28 -6.90
CA HIS A 25 -3.11 8.65 -6.11
C HIS A 25 -3.56 7.29 -5.60
N HIS A 26 -2.65 6.32 -5.69
CA HIS A 26 -2.81 5.00 -5.13
C HIS A 26 -1.83 4.85 -3.98
N THR A 27 -2.29 4.27 -2.88
CA THR A 27 -1.42 3.87 -1.78
C THR A 27 -1.22 2.38 -1.82
N ASN A 28 0.03 1.94 -1.67
CA ASN A 28 0.42 0.53 -1.69
C ASN A 28 0.95 0.08 -0.32
N TYR A 29 0.42 -1.04 0.12
CA TYR A 29 0.83 -1.75 1.32
C TYR A 29 1.29 -3.17 0.98
N MET A 30 2.24 -3.69 1.75
CA MET A 30 2.73 -5.06 1.59
C MET A 30 2.86 -5.78 2.93
N SER A 31 2.54 -7.06 2.91
CA SER A 31 2.71 -7.98 4.04
C SER A 31 3.40 -9.27 3.60
N ASN A 32 4.16 -9.88 4.50
CA ASN A 32 4.78 -11.17 4.25
C ASN A 32 3.74 -12.29 4.40
N ALA A 33 3.51 -13.06 3.33
CA ALA A 33 2.50 -14.11 3.33
C ALA A 33 2.92 -15.38 4.09
N ASN A 34 4.18 -15.49 4.50
CA ASN A 34 4.65 -16.60 5.35
C ASN A 34 4.31 -16.41 6.84
N LEU A 35 3.66 -15.31 7.22
CA LEU A 35 3.22 -15.08 8.60
C LEU A 35 2.00 -15.94 8.94
N SER A 36 1.87 -16.32 10.22
CA SER A 36 0.66 -17.02 10.67
C SER A 36 -0.57 -16.11 10.56
N HIS A 37 -1.74 -16.69 10.36
CA HIS A 37 -3.01 -15.94 10.24
C HIS A 37 -3.26 -14.99 11.41
N LYS A 38 -2.81 -15.35 12.63
CA LYS A 38 -2.96 -14.49 13.81
C LYS A 38 -2.08 -13.24 13.78
N MET A 39 -1.01 -13.27 12.98
CA MET A 39 -0.01 -12.22 12.88
C MET A 39 -0.22 -11.35 11.64
N ILE A 40 -0.70 -11.93 10.53
CA ILE A 40 -0.77 -11.23 9.24
C ILE A 40 -1.71 -10.02 9.26
N ASP A 41 -2.76 -10.08 10.07
CA ASP A 41 -3.74 -8.99 10.25
C ASP A 41 -3.28 -7.92 11.25
N LYS A 42 -2.10 -8.08 11.86
CA LYS A 42 -1.56 -7.08 12.77
C LYS A 42 -0.96 -5.93 11.98
N GLU A 43 -1.28 -4.71 12.37
CA GLU A 43 -0.84 -3.49 11.69
C GLU A 43 0.69 -3.41 11.54
N PHE A 44 1.45 -3.88 12.54
CA PHE A 44 2.93 -3.90 12.47
C PHE A 44 3.49 -4.81 11.36
N CYS A 45 2.70 -5.79 10.89
CA CYS A 45 3.06 -6.70 9.80
C CYS A 45 2.71 -6.13 8.42
N VAL A 46 1.90 -5.08 8.36
CA VAL A 46 1.52 -4.38 7.13
C VAL A 46 2.41 -3.16 6.98
N ARG A 47 3.18 -3.08 5.89
CA ARG A 47 4.10 -1.97 5.65
C ARG A 47 3.60 -1.10 4.52
N PHE A 48 3.55 0.21 4.77
CA PHE A 48 3.45 1.20 3.70
C PHE A 48 4.72 1.12 2.84
N VAL A 49 4.53 1.00 1.52
CA VAL A 49 5.65 0.91 0.57
C VAL A 49 5.78 2.19 -0.21
N THR A 50 4.70 2.63 -0.84
CA THR A 50 4.74 3.81 -1.70
C THR A 50 3.34 4.35 -1.95
N SER A 51 3.27 5.65 -2.21
CA SER A 51 2.12 6.32 -2.80
C SER A 51 2.50 6.86 -4.17
N SER A 52 1.61 6.73 -5.16
CA SER A 52 1.90 7.22 -6.50
C SER A 52 2.00 8.75 -6.49
N PHE A 53 3.02 9.27 -7.18
CA PHE A 53 3.17 10.70 -7.39
C PHE A 53 2.04 11.21 -8.29
N ALA A 54 1.08 11.92 -7.69
CA ALA A 54 0.17 12.77 -8.44
C ALA A 54 0.83 14.14 -8.60
N GLN A 55 0.99 14.60 -9.83
CA GLN A 55 1.31 16.01 -10.08
C GLN A 55 0.15 16.85 -9.55
N PRO A 56 0.41 17.96 -8.83
CA PRO A 56 -0.67 18.85 -8.41
C PRO A 56 -1.46 19.27 -9.65
N LEU A 57 -2.78 19.10 -9.61
CA LEU A 57 -3.66 19.64 -10.65
C LEU A 57 -3.39 21.14 -10.80
N GLN A 58 -2.77 21.55 -11.90
CA GLN A 58 -2.60 22.97 -12.24
C GLN A 58 -3.98 23.52 -12.59
N VAL A 59 -4.44 24.48 -11.79
CA VAL A 59 -5.63 25.30 -12.05
C VAL A 59 -5.26 26.42 -13.00
#